data_AF-A0A6G0YTT3-F1
#
_entry.id   AF-A0A6G0YTT3-F1
#
_cell.length_a   1.000
_cell.length_b   1.000
_cell.length_c   1.000
_cell.angle_alpha   90.00
_cell.angle_beta   90.00
_cell.angle_gamma   90.00
#
_symmetry.space_group_name_H-M   'P 1'
#
loop_
_entity.id
_entity.type
_entity.pdbx_description
1 polymer ?
#
loop_
_entity_poly.entity_id
_entity_poly.type
_entity_poly.pdbx_seq_one_letter_code
_entity_poly.pdbx_strand_id
1 'polypeptide(L)'
;LLVDNVNKITIDSVLNFKYNIISMAFLKQFTLFLYSTKYLRFNTSTKCNKLFSCGAVPTSNVFMYFIISETIHPNIKTSKHQHITLISLNRPDDKNSLNVETLYDLRKAVTNFENDSSSTVAVLYGEGGSFCAGMDSNELSNAPQIFNEFLQSHCQKPIIAAVSGFAYNAGFDLCLWCDLRIVEENAVMAIDRKLKTSKSEMSFKRLLKSVGYSRTMDILLTGRDVHSKEAFECGLANRVVACGSSVGQAVLMAFNISKFPQKSINDDRNVIHKMVSE
;
A
#
# COMPACT_ATOMS: atom_id res chain seq x y z
N LEU A 1 -31.72 35.05 -53.48
CA LEU A 1 -31.13 34.14 -52.47
C LEU A 1 -29.87 33.58 -53.09
N LEU A 2 -28.73 33.69 -52.39
CA LEU A 2 -27.34 33.79 -52.90
C LEU A 2 -27.06 35.25 -53.34
N VAL A 3 -26.07 35.98 -52.84
CA VAL A 3 -24.71 35.66 -52.36
C VAL A 3 -24.34 36.68 -51.25
N ASP A 4 -23.58 36.28 -50.22
CA ASP A 4 -22.47 37.07 -49.61
C ASP A 4 -21.96 36.44 -48.30
N ASN A 5 -20.70 35.98 -48.32
CA ASN A 5 -19.64 36.32 -47.36
C ASN A 5 -18.53 35.25 -47.30
N VAL A 6 -17.53 35.43 -48.16
CA VAL A 6 -16.17 34.95 -47.97
C VAL A 6 -15.39 36.08 -47.31
N ASN A 7 -14.95 35.89 -46.06
CA ASN A 7 -13.74 36.47 -45.42
C ASN A 7 -13.92 36.59 -43.89
N LYS A 8 -13.51 35.55 -43.14
CA LYS A 8 -13.08 35.66 -41.74
C LYS A 8 -12.30 34.41 -41.31
N ILE A 9 -11.15 34.20 -41.96
CA ILE A 9 -10.05 33.45 -41.37
C ILE A 9 -9.23 34.48 -40.60
N THR A 10 -9.49 34.62 -39.30
CA THR A 10 -8.75 35.55 -38.43
C THR A 10 -8.08 34.77 -37.30
N ILE A 11 -6.77 34.55 -37.46
CA ILE A 11 -5.66 34.76 -36.50
C ILE A 11 -5.66 33.96 -35.17
N ASP A 12 -6.79 33.47 -34.65
CA ASP A 12 -6.86 32.80 -33.33
C ASP A 12 -6.39 31.34 -33.34
N SER A 13 -6.44 30.66 -34.49
CA SER A 13 -6.01 29.25 -34.58
C SER A 13 -4.49 29.06 -34.64
N VAL A 14 -3.75 30.06 -35.12
CA VAL A 14 -2.28 29.98 -35.28
C VAL A 14 -1.55 30.41 -34.00
N LEU A 15 -2.13 31.31 -33.20
CA LEU A 15 -1.57 31.72 -31.90
C LEU A 15 -1.70 30.60 -30.84
N ASN A 16 -2.82 29.88 -30.79
CA ASN A 16 -3.02 28.77 -29.84
C ASN A 16 -2.08 27.58 -30.07
N PHE A 17 -1.59 27.37 -31.30
CA PHE A 17 -0.67 26.27 -31.60
C PHE A 17 0.78 26.59 -31.17
N LYS A 18 1.20 27.87 -31.24
CA LYS A 18 2.55 28.30 -30.81
C LYS A 18 2.71 28.32 -29.29
N TYR A 19 1.68 28.72 -28.53
CA TYR A 19 1.76 28.78 -27.06
C TYR A 19 1.88 27.39 -26.41
N ASN A 20 1.25 26.36 -26.97
CA ASN A 20 1.34 25.00 -26.43
C ASN A 20 2.72 24.35 -26.63
N ILE A 21 3.42 24.66 -27.73
CA ILE A 21 4.75 24.08 -28.02
C ILE A 21 5.84 24.73 -27.15
N ILE A 22 5.73 26.04 -26.89
CA ILE A 22 6.70 26.76 -26.04
C ILE A 22 6.53 26.38 -24.56
N SER A 23 5.30 26.14 -24.10
CA SER A 23 5.00 25.68 -22.73
C SER A 23 5.55 24.28 -22.43
N MET A 24 5.42 23.34 -23.37
CA MET A 24 5.97 21.98 -23.20
C MET A 24 7.50 21.92 -23.21
N ALA A 25 8.17 22.79 -23.99
CA ALA A 25 9.63 22.85 -24.02
C ALA A 25 10.21 23.39 -22.68
N PHE A 26 9.54 24.38 -22.07
CA PHE A 26 9.95 24.96 -20.79
C PHE A 26 9.76 23.98 -19.62
N LEU A 27 8.67 23.19 -19.63
CA LEU A 27 8.39 22.16 -18.63
C LEU A 27 9.37 20.96 -18.68
N LYS A 28 9.83 20.58 -19.87
CA LYS A 28 10.85 19.52 -20.03
C LYS A 28 12.23 19.93 -19.51
N GLN A 29 12.59 21.21 -19.66
CA GLN A 29 13.90 21.70 -19.23
C GLN A 29 13.97 21.89 -17.70
N PHE A 30 12.84 22.22 -17.06
CA PHE A 30 12.74 22.31 -15.60
C PHE A 30 12.73 20.95 -14.89
N THR A 31 12.11 19.93 -15.50
CA THR A 31 12.11 18.57 -14.94
C THR A 31 13.47 17.89 -15.04
N LEU A 32 14.27 18.18 -16.08
CA LEU A 32 15.67 17.72 -16.14
C LEU A 32 16.59 18.44 -15.15
N PHE A 33 16.31 19.68 -14.76
CA PHE A 33 17.13 20.42 -13.80
C PHE A 33 16.94 19.94 -12.36
N LEU A 34 15.73 19.49 -12.00
CA LEU A 34 15.40 19.03 -10.63
C LEU A 34 15.92 17.62 -10.30
N TYR A 35 16.28 16.80 -11.31
CA TYR A 35 16.87 15.48 -11.06
C TYR A 35 18.39 15.49 -10.81
N SER A 36 19.08 16.63 -10.98
CA SER A 36 20.55 16.71 -10.92
C SER A 36 21.12 17.18 -9.57
N THR A 37 20.34 17.83 -8.69
CA THR A 37 20.87 18.46 -7.46
C THR A 37 20.46 17.75 -6.16
N LYS A 38 20.36 16.41 -6.17
CA LYS A 38 20.21 15.62 -4.93
C LYS A 38 21.52 15.35 -4.17
N TYR A 39 22.63 15.89 -4.65
CA TYR A 39 23.90 15.92 -3.93
C TYR A 39 24.45 17.34 -3.93
N LEU A 40 24.15 18.11 -2.88
CA LEU A 40 25.00 19.20 -2.37
C LEU A 40 24.44 19.62 -1.00
N ARG A 41 25.10 19.16 0.07
CA ARG A 41 24.92 19.71 1.42
C ARG A 41 25.55 21.11 1.44
N PHE A 42 24.78 22.12 1.83
CA PHE A 42 25.35 23.38 2.32
C PHE A 42 24.76 23.72 3.68
N ASN A 43 25.64 23.71 4.69
CA ASN A 43 25.47 24.36 5.98
C ASN A 43 25.53 25.88 5.76
N THR A 44 24.54 26.63 6.24
CA THR A 44 24.67 27.84 7.09
C THR A 44 23.36 28.62 7.15
N SER A 45 23.13 29.25 8.30
CA SER A 45 21.99 30.12 8.64
C SER A 45 22.15 31.50 8.01
N THR A 46 21.16 31.94 7.22
CA THR A 46 20.98 33.37 6.91
C THR A 46 19.49 33.72 6.82
N LYS A 47 19.06 34.61 7.73
CA LYS A 47 17.81 35.37 7.66
C LYS A 47 17.81 36.24 6.41
N CYS A 48 16.80 36.12 5.55
CA CYS A 48 16.52 37.09 4.49
C CYS A 48 15.13 37.71 4.69
N ASN A 49 15.12 38.88 5.35
CA ASN A 49 14.04 39.86 5.25
C ASN A 49 14.32 40.72 4.00
N LYS A 50 13.48 40.61 2.97
CA LYS A 50 13.19 41.70 2.02
C LYS A 50 11.98 41.34 1.16
N LEU A 51 10.88 42.05 1.41
CA LEU A 51 9.72 42.13 0.52
C LEU A 51 10.16 42.82 -0.78
N PHE A 52 10.07 42.10 -1.90
CA PHE A 52 9.97 42.70 -3.21
C PHE A 52 8.51 42.66 -3.64
N SER A 53 7.84 43.80 -3.53
CA SER A 53 6.53 44.04 -4.12
C SER A 53 6.71 44.33 -5.61
N CYS A 54 6.43 43.34 -6.46
CA CYS A 54 6.21 43.56 -7.88
C CYS A 54 4.70 43.53 -8.13
N GLY A 55 4.12 44.71 -8.35
CA GLY A 55 2.72 44.89 -8.70
C GLY A 55 2.48 44.42 -10.13
N ALA A 56 1.92 43.23 -10.27
CA ALA A 56 1.12 42.81 -11.39
C ALA A 56 0.21 41.69 -10.86
N VAL A 57 -1.07 42.00 -10.66
CA VAL A 57 -2.10 40.97 -10.40
C VAL A 57 -2.52 40.44 -11.77
N PRO A 58 -2.17 39.21 -12.17
CA PRO A 58 -2.84 38.61 -13.31
C PRO A 58 -4.19 38.11 -12.81
N THR A 59 -5.25 38.83 -13.15
CA THR A 59 -6.62 38.35 -13.07
C THR A 59 -6.80 37.23 -14.07
N SER A 60 -6.51 36.00 -13.67
CA SER A 60 -6.96 34.83 -14.41
C SER A 60 -7.24 33.69 -13.43
N ASN A 61 -8.51 33.29 -13.36
CA ASN A 61 -9.01 32.10 -12.67
C ASN A 61 -8.23 30.80 -13.00
N VAL A 62 -7.37 30.83 -14.01
CA VAL A 62 -6.51 29.73 -14.46
C VAL A 62 -5.45 29.37 -13.43
N PHE A 63 -4.87 30.35 -12.71
CA PHE A 63 -3.85 30.05 -11.69
C PHE A 63 -4.45 29.51 -10.38
N MET A 64 -5.70 29.90 -10.07
CA MET A 64 -6.42 29.42 -8.89
C MET A 64 -6.92 27.98 -9.07
N TYR A 65 -7.27 27.58 -10.31
CA TYR A 65 -7.62 26.20 -10.64
C TYR A 65 -6.42 25.25 -10.63
N PHE A 66 -5.20 25.76 -10.79
CA PHE A 66 -3.98 24.95 -10.83
C PHE A 66 -3.46 24.56 -9.42
N ILE A 67 -4.00 25.17 -8.35
CA ILE A 67 -3.53 24.97 -6.96
C ILE A 67 -4.38 23.96 -6.17
N ILE A 68 -5.47 23.41 -6.71
CA ILE A 68 -6.33 22.46 -5.99
C ILE A 68 -6.69 21.23 -6.85
N SER A 69 -5.70 20.63 -7.50
CA SER A 69 -5.76 19.18 -7.75
C SER A 69 -4.69 18.53 -6.89
N GLU A 70 -4.96 18.44 -5.59
CA GLU A 70 -4.26 17.46 -4.75
C GLU A 70 -4.50 16.12 -5.46
N THR A 71 -3.45 15.53 -6.04
CA THR A 71 -3.57 14.25 -6.72
C THR A 71 -3.93 13.23 -5.66
N ILE A 72 -5.22 12.93 -5.53
CA ILE A 72 -5.74 11.92 -4.61
C ILE A 72 -5.09 10.59 -5.05
N HIS A 73 -4.05 10.20 -4.35
CA HIS A 73 -3.41 8.92 -4.55
C HIS A 73 -4.27 7.85 -3.86
N PRO A 74 -4.54 6.72 -4.51
CA PRO A 74 -5.38 5.69 -3.90
C PRO A 74 -4.68 5.09 -2.67
N ASN A 75 -5.43 4.81 -1.61
CA ASN A 75 -4.92 4.18 -0.39
C ASN A 75 -4.44 2.74 -0.65
N ILE A 76 -5.02 2.08 -1.65
CA ILE A 76 -4.64 0.75 -2.11
C ILE A 76 -4.32 0.79 -3.60
N LYS A 77 -3.17 0.25 -3.99
CA LYS A 77 -2.86 0.01 -5.41
C LYS A 77 -3.04 -1.47 -5.74
N THR A 78 -3.59 -1.74 -6.91
CA THR A 78 -3.69 -3.10 -7.45
C THR A 78 -3.01 -3.15 -8.79
N SER A 79 -2.14 -4.14 -8.99
CA SER A 79 -1.57 -4.46 -10.30
C SER A 79 -1.58 -5.96 -10.52
N LYS A 80 -1.27 -6.39 -11.74
CA LYS A 80 -1.37 -7.80 -12.12
C LYS A 80 -0.18 -8.23 -12.95
N HIS A 81 0.36 -9.39 -12.61
CA HIS A 81 1.41 -10.05 -13.35
C HIS A 81 0.96 -11.48 -13.66
N GLN A 82 0.56 -11.71 -14.91
CA GLN A 82 -0.01 -13.00 -15.35
C GLN A 82 -1.20 -13.41 -14.47
N HIS A 83 -1.09 -14.50 -13.71
CA HIS A 83 -2.14 -15.04 -12.85
C HIS A 83 -2.03 -14.56 -11.39
N ILE A 84 -1.19 -13.55 -11.13
CA ILE A 84 -0.88 -13.07 -9.78
C ILE A 84 -1.37 -11.63 -9.64
N THR A 85 -2.15 -11.36 -8.61
CA THR A 85 -2.56 -10.00 -8.26
C THR A 85 -1.64 -9.45 -7.18
N LEU A 86 -1.11 -8.25 -7.41
CA LEU A 86 -0.41 -7.48 -6.39
C LEU A 86 -1.39 -6.50 -5.76
N ILE A 87 -1.50 -6.51 -4.44
CA ILE A 87 -2.31 -5.59 -3.64
C ILE A 87 -1.35 -4.87 -2.70
N SER A 88 -1.24 -3.55 -2.81
CA SER A 88 -0.33 -2.77 -1.98
C SER A 88 -1.03 -1.70 -1.15
N LEU A 89 -0.70 -1.66 0.15
CA LEU A 89 -1.05 -0.54 1.01
C LEU A 89 -0.17 0.65 0.60
N ASN A 90 -0.80 1.76 0.25
CA ASN A 90 -0.16 2.91 -0.37
C ASN A 90 -0.38 4.20 0.44
N ARG A 91 -0.06 4.14 1.74
CA ARG A 91 0.02 5.30 2.64
C ARG A 91 1.41 5.34 3.32
N PRO A 92 2.51 5.40 2.55
CA PRO A 92 3.86 5.21 3.09
C PRO A 92 4.26 6.29 4.11
N ASP A 93 3.77 7.51 3.96
CA ASP A 93 4.07 8.62 4.88
C ASP A 93 3.54 8.37 6.31
N ASP A 94 2.49 7.55 6.44
CA ASP A 94 1.94 7.08 7.71
C ASP A 94 2.17 5.57 7.91
N LYS A 95 3.26 5.05 7.34
CA LYS A 95 3.70 3.64 7.46
C LYS A 95 2.56 2.65 7.19
N ASN A 96 1.72 2.97 6.22
CA ASN A 96 0.57 2.17 5.81
C ASN A 96 -0.42 1.88 6.94
N SER A 97 -0.69 2.86 7.80
CA SER A 97 -1.76 2.75 8.79
C SER A 97 -3.13 2.55 8.12
N LEU A 98 -4.05 1.95 8.86
CA LEU A 98 -5.38 1.59 8.39
C LEU A 98 -6.41 2.57 8.96
N ASN A 99 -6.90 3.46 8.11
CA ASN A 99 -8.11 4.24 8.36
C ASN A 99 -9.34 3.55 7.73
N VAL A 100 -10.54 4.10 7.97
CA VAL A 100 -11.80 3.54 7.45
C VAL A 100 -11.79 3.42 5.92
N GLU A 101 -11.30 4.44 5.21
CA GLU A 101 -11.24 4.44 3.75
C GLU A 101 -10.30 3.35 3.22
N THR A 102 -9.11 3.21 3.81
CA THR A 102 -8.13 2.17 3.48
C THR A 102 -8.72 0.77 3.67
N LEU A 103 -9.51 0.56 4.72
CA LEU A 103 -10.19 -0.71 4.96
C LEU A 103 -11.25 -1.03 3.89
N TYR A 104 -12.03 -0.03 3.46
CA TYR A 104 -12.97 -0.19 2.36
C TYR A 104 -12.28 -0.50 1.04
N ASP A 105 -11.22 0.24 0.72
CA ASP A 105 -10.42 0.02 -0.48
C ASP A 105 -9.75 -1.36 -0.48
N LEU A 106 -9.27 -1.81 0.69
CA LEU A 106 -8.64 -3.12 0.84
C LEU A 106 -9.67 -4.23 0.63
N ARG A 107 -10.86 -4.11 1.24
CA ARG A 107 -11.97 -5.04 1.04
C ARG A 107 -12.35 -5.11 -0.45
N LYS A 108 -12.47 -3.95 -1.11
CA LYS A 108 -12.76 -3.86 -2.55
C LYS A 108 -11.68 -4.53 -3.40
N ALA A 109 -10.40 -4.31 -3.10
CA ALA A 109 -9.29 -4.93 -3.81
C ALA A 109 -9.30 -6.47 -3.68
N VAL A 110 -9.55 -6.99 -2.48
CA VAL A 110 -9.66 -8.43 -2.23
C VAL A 110 -10.88 -9.03 -2.93
N THR A 111 -12.05 -8.39 -2.86
CA THR A 111 -13.25 -8.85 -3.59
C THR A 111 -13.02 -8.87 -5.10
N ASN A 112 -12.33 -7.87 -5.66
CA ASN A 112 -12.00 -7.84 -7.09
C ASN A 112 -11.06 -9.00 -7.47
N PHE A 113 -10.05 -9.27 -6.64
CA PHE A 113 -9.15 -10.41 -6.84
C PHE A 113 -9.90 -11.75 -6.78
N GLU A 114 -10.83 -11.90 -5.83
CA GLU A 114 -11.63 -13.10 -5.66
C GLU A 114 -12.52 -13.38 -6.88
N ASN A 115 -13.14 -12.32 -7.43
CA ASN A 115 -14.01 -12.42 -8.60
C ASN A 115 -13.27 -12.54 -9.93
N ASP A 116 -11.96 -12.23 -9.99
CA ASP A 116 -11.16 -12.35 -11.20
C ASP A 116 -10.71 -13.80 -11.45
N SER A 117 -11.40 -14.52 -12.32
CA SER A 117 -11.09 -15.92 -12.66
C SER A 117 -9.71 -16.13 -13.30
N SER A 118 -9.09 -15.08 -13.82
CA SER A 118 -7.75 -15.15 -14.41
C SER A 118 -6.62 -14.91 -13.40
N SER A 119 -6.97 -14.53 -12.16
CA SER A 119 -6.05 -14.43 -11.02
C SER A 119 -6.24 -15.58 -10.04
N THR A 120 -5.13 -16.19 -9.64
CA THR A 120 -5.09 -17.43 -8.86
C THR A 120 -4.54 -17.23 -7.45
N VAL A 121 -3.55 -16.35 -7.29
CA VAL A 121 -2.88 -16.05 -6.02
C VAL A 121 -2.67 -14.54 -5.93
N ALA A 122 -2.79 -13.97 -4.73
CA ALA A 122 -2.45 -12.58 -4.48
C ALA A 122 -1.18 -12.44 -3.62
N VAL A 123 -0.47 -11.33 -3.81
CA VAL A 123 0.58 -10.86 -2.91
C VAL A 123 0.10 -9.56 -2.27
N LEU A 124 0.06 -9.53 -0.95
CA LEU A 124 -0.24 -8.35 -0.15
C LEU A 124 1.05 -7.77 0.42
N TYR A 125 1.28 -6.47 0.24
CA TYR A 125 2.48 -5.78 0.75
C TYR A 125 2.20 -4.31 1.07
N GLY A 126 3.18 -3.63 1.66
CA GLY A 126 3.13 -2.19 1.92
C GLY A 126 4.17 -1.42 1.09
N GLU A 127 3.77 -0.28 0.52
CA GLU A 127 4.66 0.66 -0.15
C GLU A 127 5.55 1.40 0.87
N GLY A 128 6.74 1.85 0.46
CA GLY A 128 7.57 2.72 1.31
C GLY A 128 8.31 2.02 2.46
N GLY A 129 8.48 0.70 2.42
CA GLY A 129 9.38 -0.03 3.32
C GLY A 129 8.82 -0.35 4.71
N SER A 130 7.50 -0.24 4.90
CA SER A 130 6.80 -0.79 6.05
C SER A 130 5.56 -1.53 5.55
N PHE A 131 5.29 -2.71 6.11
CA PHE A 131 4.10 -3.46 5.76
C PHE A 131 2.84 -2.70 6.22
N CYS A 132 2.66 -2.53 7.52
CA CYS A 132 1.53 -1.81 8.11
C CYS A 132 1.77 -1.51 9.60
N ALA A 133 1.68 -0.24 9.99
CA ALA A 133 1.85 0.20 11.37
C ALA A 133 0.63 -0.07 12.29
N GLY A 134 -0.51 -0.52 11.75
CA GLY A 134 -1.73 -0.79 12.49
C GLY A 134 -2.85 0.21 12.20
N MET A 135 -3.80 0.36 13.13
CA MET A 135 -4.89 1.32 12.97
C MET A 135 -4.37 2.76 13.05
N ASP A 136 -4.92 3.61 12.20
CA ASP A 136 -4.73 5.07 12.30
C ASP A 136 -5.25 5.55 13.66
N SER A 137 -4.44 6.33 14.38
CA SER A 137 -4.77 6.80 15.72
C SER A 137 -6.02 7.68 15.75
N ASN A 138 -6.40 8.29 14.63
CA ASN A 138 -7.58 9.13 14.52
C ASN A 138 -8.88 8.34 14.30
N GLU A 139 -8.79 7.03 14.07
CA GLU A 139 -9.90 6.19 13.58
C GLU A 139 -10.28 5.05 14.54
N LEU A 140 -9.95 5.21 15.82
CA LEU A 140 -10.11 4.18 16.86
C LEU A 140 -11.56 3.82 17.22
N SER A 141 -12.54 4.57 16.71
CA SER A 141 -13.97 4.33 17.00
C SER A 141 -14.59 3.31 16.04
N ASN A 142 -14.45 3.50 14.73
CA ASN A 142 -15.18 2.74 13.71
C ASN A 142 -14.31 1.71 12.98
N ALA A 143 -13.04 2.04 12.72
CA ALA A 143 -12.13 1.17 11.97
C ALA A 143 -11.93 -0.21 12.60
N PRO A 144 -11.86 -0.38 13.94
CA PRO A 144 -11.69 -1.70 14.55
C PRO A 144 -12.80 -2.69 14.22
N GLN A 145 -14.07 -2.24 14.18
CA GLN A 145 -15.20 -3.11 13.84
C GLN A 145 -15.12 -3.57 12.38
N ILE A 146 -14.91 -2.62 11.45
CA ILE A 146 -14.78 -2.91 10.02
C ILE A 146 -13.62 -3.87 9.75
N PHE A 147 -12.50 -3.66 10.46
CA PHE A 147 -11.33 -4.52 10.35
C PHE A 147 -11.59 -5.92 10.91
N ASN A 148 -12.29 -6.05 12.04
CA ASN A 148 -12.67 -7.35 12.58
C ASN A 148 -13.57 -8.13 11.61
N GLU A 149 -14.55 -7.48 10.99
CA GLU A 149 -15.38 -8.09 9.94
C GLU A 149 -14.54 -8.51 8.72
N PHE A 150 -13.54 -7.70 8.33
CA PHE A 150 -12.61 -8.06 7.27
C PHE A 150 -11.78 -9.29 7.63
N LEU A 151 -11.28 -9.40 8.87
CA LEU A 151 -10.49 -10.54 9.30
C LEU A 151 -11.30 -11.83 9.45
N GLN A 152 -12.61 -11.73 9.71
CA GLN A 152 -13.53 -12.86 9.72
C GLN A 152 -13.88 -13.34 8.30
N SER A 153 -13.80 -12.46 7.30
CA SER A 153 -13.95 -12.87 5.92
C SER A 153 -12.72 -13.67 5.47
N HIS A 154 -12.98 -14.66 4.62
CA HIS A 154 -11.94 -15.54 4.09
C HIS A 154 -11.98 -15.46 2.56
N CYS A 155 -10.87 -15.01 1.98
CA CYS A 155 -10.69 -15.12 0.53
C CYS A 155 -10.57 -16.61 0.15
N GLN A 156 -11.29 -17.03 -0.88
CA GLN A 156 -11.24 -18.41 -1.38
C GLN A 156 -9.96 -18.76 -2.15
N LYS A 157 -9.11 -17.76 -2.43
CA LYS A 157 -7.84 -17.92 -3.14
C LYS A 157 -6.64 -17.63 -2.22
N PRO A 158 -5.46 -18.20 -2.49
CA PRO A 158 -4.30 -18.01 -1.62
C PRO A 158 -3.78 -16.57 -1.64
N ILE A 159 -3.35 -16.08 -0.49
CA ILE A 159 -2.72 -14.75 -0.32
C ILE A 159 -1.39 -14.88 0.41
N ILE A 160 -0.34 -14.32 -0.19
CA ILE A 160 1.02 -14.28 0.39
C ILE A 160 1.31 -12.86 0.88
N ALA A 161 1.66 -12.70 2.14
CA ALA A 161 2.19 -11.45 2.67
C ALA A 161 3.68 -11.31 2.35
N ALA A 162 4.07 -10.21 1.70
CA ALA A 162 5.45 -9.76 1.60
C ALA A 162 5.68 -8.63 2.60
N VAL A 163 6.38 -8.95 3.69
CA VAL A 163 6.49 -8.10 4.88
C VAL A 163 7.85 -7.43 4.93
N SER A 164 7.86 -6.12 4.67
CA SER A 164 9.02 -5.24 4.85
C SER A 164 8.83 -4.38 6.11
N GLY A 165 9.91 -4.07 6.82
CA GLY A 165 9.87 -3.18 7.99
C GLY A 165 8.81 -3.57 9.03
N PHE A 166 7.91 -2.64 9.39
CA PHE A 166 7.00 -2.82 10.51
C PHE A 166 5.66 -3.47 10.12
N ALA A 167 5.26 -4.49 10.88
CA ALA A 167 3.91 -5.06 10.92
C ALA A 167 3.40 -5.05 12.37
N TYR A 168 2.72 -3.97 12.78
CA TYR A 168 2.34 -3.75 14.18
C TYR A 168 0.84 -3.84 14.38
N ASN A 169 0.40 -4.42 15.50
CA ASN A 169 -1.00 -4.49 15.92
C ASN A 169 -1.93 -5.01 14.81
N ALA A 170 -2.80 -4.16 14.26
CA ALA A 170 -3.70 -4.52 13.16
C ALA A 170 -2.92 -4.87 11.87
N GLY A 171 -1.75 -4.28 11.64
CA GLY A 171 -0.85 -4.69 10.57
C GLY A 171 -0.30 -6.10 10.78
N PHE A 172 -0.04 -6.48 12.04
CA PHE A 172 0.32 -7.87 12.36
C PHE A 172 -0.87 -8.82 12.17
N ASP A 173 -2.09 -8.40 12.52
CA ASP A 173 -3.31 -9.18 12.27
C ASP A 173 -3.53 -9.42 10.78
N LEU A 174 -3.31 -8.39 9.95
CA LEU A 174 -3.39 -8.50 8.50
C LEU A 174 -2.33 -9.45 7.93
N CYS A 175 -1.12 -9.44 8.51
CA CYS A 175 -0.05 -10.37 8.18
C CYS A 175 -0.42 -11.82 8.53
N LEU A 176 -0.99 -12.05 9.72
CA LEU A 176 -1.51 -13.34 10.14
C LEU A 176 -2.70 -13.79 9.29
N TRP A 177 -3.47 -12.84 8.73
CA TRP A 177 -4.62 -13.15 7.89
C TRP A 177 -4.25 -13.77 6.54
N CYS A 178 -3.05 -13.48 6.04
CA CYS A 178 -2.50 -14.11 4.85
C CYS A 178 -2.07 -15.56 5.13
N ASP A 179 -2.12 -16.42 4.10
CA ASP A 179 -1.78 -17.84 4.22
C ASP A 179 -0.29 -18.06 4.48
N LEU A 180 0.55 -17.31 3.75
CA LEU A 180 2.00 -17.43 3.77
C LEU A 180 2.65 -16.07 4.01
N ARG A 181 3.82 -16.06 4.64
CA ARG A 181 4.58 -14.85 4.97
C ARG A 181 6.03 -14.98 4.51
N ILE A 182 6.44 -14.07 3.63
CA ILE A 182 7.84 -13.84 3.28
C ILE A 182 8.26 -12.54 3.94
N VAL A 183 9.23 -12.61 4.84
CA VAL A 183 9.65 -11.48 5.67
C VAL A 183 11.04 -11.01 5.29
N GLU A 184 11.26 -9.71 5.29
CA GLU A 184 12.60 -9.15 5.11
C GLU A 184 13.44 -9.27 6.38
N GLU A 185 14.77 -9.26 6.26
CA GLU A 185 15.68 -9.33 7.40
C GLU A 185 15.39 -8.26 8.47
N ASN A 186 15.00 -7.05 8.03
CA ASN A 186 14.65 -5.94 8.91
C ASN A 186 13.19 -5.96 9.41
N ALA A 187 12.40 -6.97 9.05
CA ALA A 187 10.99 -7.00 9.40
C ALA A 187 10.79 -7.23 10.90
N VAL A 188 9.82 -6.51 11.47
CA VAL A 188 9.44 -6.60 12.88
C VAL A 188 7.93 -6.76 12.97
N MET A 189 7.50 -7.82 13.66
CA MET A 189 6.11 -8.10 13.99
C MET A 189 5.90 -7.90 15.49
N ALA A 190 4.89 -7.14 15.88
CA ALA A 190 4.69 -6.83 17.30
C ALA A 190 3.23 -6.54 17.66
N ILE A 191 2.95 -6.69 18.96
CA ILE A 191 1.71 -6.29 19.61
C ILE A 191 2.09 -5.18 20.60
N ASP A 192 2.02 -3.93 20.16
CA ASP A 192 2.40 -2.80 21.01
C ASP A 192 1.33 -2.55 22.07
N ARG A 193 1.63 -2.94 23.31
CA ARG A 193 0.74 -2.78 24.47
C ARG A 193 0.59 -1.35 24.96
N LYS A 194 1.40 -0.40 24.47
CA LYS A 194 1.21 1.03 24.75
C LYS A 194 -0.05 1.54 24.08
N LEU A 195 -0.37 0.98 22.91
CA LEU A 195 -1.63 1.20 22.22
C LEU A 195 -2.68 0.32 22.93
N LYS A 196 -3.65 0.95 23.59
CA LYS A 196 -4.67 0.29 24.43
C LYS A 196 -5.73 -0.44 23.58
N THR A 197 -5.30 -1.20 22.59
CA THR A 197 -6.15 -1.90 21.63
C THR A 197 -6.04 -3.41 21.86
N SER A 198 -7.18 -4.09 21.76
CA SER A 198 -7.21 -5.55 21.74
C SER A 198 -7.12 -6.04 20.29
N LYS A 199 -6.52 -7.21 20.09
CA LYS A 199 -6.51 -7.87 18.78
C LYS A 199 -7.80 -8.62 18.54
N SER A 200 -8.06 -8.95 17.28
CA SER A 200 -9.19 -9.79 16.91
C SER A 200 -9.00 -11.23 17.40
N GLU A 201 -10.09 -11.89 17.76
CA GLU A 201 -10.07 -13.30 18.16
C GLU A 201 -9.46 -14.19 17.08
N MET A 202 -9.81 -13.94 15.81
CA MET A 202 -9.30 -14.70 14.67
C MET A 202 -7.77 -14.64 14.57
N SER A 203 -7.18 -13.48 14.88
CA SER A 203 -5.73 -13.31 14.85
C SER A 203 -5.05 -14.05 15.99
N PHE A 204 -5.68 -14.15 17.16
CA PHE A 204 -5.18 -15.00 18.24
C PHE A 204 -5.22 -16.48 17.86
N LYS A 205 -6.30 -16.97 17.24
CA LYS A 205 -6.38 -18.36 16.76
C LYS A 205 -5.25 -18.67 15.80
N ARG A 206 -5.02 -17.79 14.81
CA ARG A 206 -3.95 -17.94 13.82
C ARG A 206 -2.55 -17.87 14.43
N LEU A 207 -2.30 -16.92 15.34
CA LEU A 207 -1.02 -16.83 16.05
C LEU A 207 -0.76 -18.09 16.89
N LEU A 208 -1.75 -18.51 17.67
CA LEU A 208 -1.68 -19.69 18.53
C LEU A 208 -1.35 -20.96 17.74
N LYS A 209 -2.01 -21.16 16.60
CA LYS A 209 -1.76 -22.31 15.71
C LYS A 209 -0.41 -22.21 14.99
N SER A 210 0.11 -21.00 14.76
CA SER A 210 1.39 -20.79 14.08
C SER A 210 2.60 -21.05 14.98
N VAL A 211 2.62 -20.47 16.19
CA VAL A 211 3.82 -20.48 17.05
C VAL A 211 3.68 -21.28 18.34
N GLY A 212 2.48 -21.80 18.61
CA GLY A 212 2.13 -22.53 19.83
C GLY A 212 1.80 -21.63 21.02
N TYR A 213 1.31 -22.24 22.09
CA TYR A 213 0.78 -21.53 23.27
C TYR A 213 1.84 -20.68 23.99
N SER A 214 2.99 -21.26 24.31
CA SER A 214 4.02 -20.58 25.12
C SER A 214 4.54 -19.32 24.45
N ARG A 215 4.88 -19.39 23.16
CA ARG A 215 5.35 -18.23 22.39
C ARG A 215 4.24 -17.20 22.18
N THR A 216 3.03 -17.66 21.92
CA THR A 216 1.86 -16.78 21.83
C THR A 216 1.70 -15.98 23.13
N MET A 217 1.75 -16.62 24.29
CA MET A 217 1.64 -15.93 25.58
C MET A 217 2.81 -14.99 25.85
N ASP A 218 4.03 -15.36 25.49
CA ASP A 218 5.20 -14.47 25.59
C ASP A 218 5.00 -13.20 24.76
N ILE A 219 4.74 -13.33 23.45
CA ILE A 219 4.51 -12.19 22.54
C ILE A 219 3.33 -11.34 23.04
N LEU A 220 2.26 -11.97 23.50
CA LEU A 220 1.07 -11.29 23.99
C LEU A 220 1.31 -10.52 25.27
N LEU A 221 1.85 -11.16 26.31
CA LEU A 221 1.93 -10.58 27.64
C LEU A 221 3.06 -9.55 27.73
N THR A 222 4.17 -9.78 27.03
CA THR A 222 5.31 -8.85 27.04
C THR A 222 5.15 -7.72 26.04
N GLY A 223 4.41 -7.95 24.94
CA GLY A 223 4.33 -7.00 23.83
C GLY A 223 5.67 -6.76 23.13
N ARG A 224 6.63 -7.69 23.28
CA ARG A 224 7.95 -7.55 22.68
C ARG A 224 7.90 -7.66 21.15
N ASP A 225 8.95 -7.14 20.52
CA ASP A 225 9.18 -7.27 19.10
C ASP A 225 9.57 -8.72 18.74
N VAL A 226 9.04 -9.21 17.62
CA VAL A 226 9.41 -10.48 16.99
C VAL A 226 10.12 -10.17 15.67
N HIS A 227 11.43 -10.40 15.65
CA HIS A 227 12.26 -10.15 14.47
C HIS A 227 12.20 -11.31 13.48
N SER A 228 12.50 -11.03 12.22
CA SER A 228 12.49 -11.96 11.07
C SER A 228 13.07 -13.34 11.35
N LYS A 229 14.26 -13.43 11.97
CA LYS A 229 14.92 -14.69 12.31
C LYS A 229 14.08 -15.54 13.26
N GLU A 230 13.64 -14.97 14.36
CA GLU A 230 12.79 -15.67 15.33
C GLU A 230 11.46 -16.06 14.69
N ALA A 231 10.85 -15.16 13.92
CA ALA A 231 9.61 -15.43 13.22
C ALA A 231 9.73 -16.66 12.31
N PHE A 232 10.86 -16.82 11.61
CA PHE A 232 11.12 -18.02 10.82
C PHE A 232 11.34 -19.26 11.69
N GLU A 233 12.17 -19.17 12.73
CA GLU A 233 12.48 -20.29 13.63
C GLU A 233 11.25 -20.84 14.38
N CYS A 234 10.28 -19.99 14.68
CA CYS A 234 9.04 -20.41 15.35
C CYS A 234 7.88 -20.75 14.41
N GLY A 235 8.10 -20.72 13.09
CA GLY A 235 7.06 -21.04 12.08
C GLY A 235 6.06 -19.91 11.80
N LEU A 236 6.27 -18.72 12.37
CA LEU A 236 5.48 -17.54 12.05
C LEU A 236 5.74 -17.08 10.61
N ALA A 237 6.98 -17.08 10.13
CA ALA A 237 7.35 -16.75 8.76
C ALA A 237 7.77 -17.99 7.97
N ASN A 238 7.44 -18.04 6.67
CA ASN A 238 7.80 -19.16 5.80
C ASN A 238 9.18 -18.99 5.16
N ARG A 239 9.63 -17.74 4.96
CA ARG A 239 10.95 -17.41 4.38
C ARG A 239 11.45 -16.07 4.93
N VAL A 240 12.76 -15.97 5.17
CA VAL A 240 13.46 -14.70 5.39
C VAL A 240 14.26 -14.36 4.13
N VAL A 241 14.20 -13.10 3.71
CA VAL A 241 14.87 -12.62 2.49
C VAL A 241 15.56 -11.28 2.72
N ALA A 242 16.49 -10.92 1.85
CA ALA A 242 17.16 -9.61 1.92
C ALA A 242 16.16 -8.45 1.80
N CYS A 243 16.47 -7.33 2.45
CA CYS A 243 15.64 -6.12 2.40
C CYS A 243 15.40 -5.65 0.95
N GLY A 244 14.17 -5.27 0.64
CA GLY A 244 13.72 -4.88 -0.71
C GLY A 244 13.41 -6.04 -1.66
N SER A 245 13.54 -7.30 -1.23
CA SER A 245 13.31 -8.47 -2.11
C SER A 245 12.04 -9.27 -1.79
N SER A 246 11.31 -8.93 -0.72
CA SER A 246 10.12 -9.67 -0.28
C SER A 246 9.05 -9.81 -1.34
N VAL A 247 8.68 -8.73 -2.03
CA VAL A 247 7.64 -8.74 -3.08
C VAL A 247 8.05 -9.66 -4.24
N GLY A 248 9.29 -9.53 -4.73
CA GLY A 248 9.78 -10.37 -5.83
C GLY A 248 9.79 -11.86 -5.47
N GLN A 249 10.20 -12.19 -4.25
CA GLN A 249 10.19 -13.56 -3.74
C GLN A 249 8.77 -14.10 -3.53
N ALA A 250 7.83 -13.24 -3.11
CA ALA A 250 6.42 -13.60 -2.97
C ALA A 250 5.75 -13.85 -4.31
N VAL A 251 6.05 -13.03 -5.33
CA VAL A 251 5.61 -13.25 -6.71
C VAL A 251 6.16 -14.56 -7.25
N LEU A 252 7.44 -14.88 -7.02
CA LEU A 252 8.02 -16.14 -7.44
C LEU A 252 7.33 -17.34 -6.77
N MET A 253 7.02 -17.23 -5.48
CA MET A 253 6.27 -18.26 -4.75
C MET A 253 4.84 -18.41 -5.30
N ALA A 254 4.15 -17.30 -5.52
CA ALA A 254 2.81 -17.27 -6.11
C ALA A 254 2.79 -17.91 -7.51
N PHE A 255 3.80 -17.64 -8.34
CA PHE A 255 3.95 -18.25 -9.66
C PHE A 255 4.10 -19.77 -9.59
N ASN A 256 4.79 -20.28 -8.57
CA ASN A 256 4.91 -21.72 -8.39
C ASN A 256 3.58 -22.35 -7.93
N ILE A 257 2.82 -21.68 -7.07
CA ILE A 257 1.48 -22.12 -6.67
C ILE A 257 0.52 -22.11 -7.87
N SER A 258 0.60 -21.10 -8.74
CA SER A 258 -0.31 -20.96 -9.90
C SER A 258 -0.16 -22.04 -10.97
N LYS A 259 0.94 -22.83 -10.94
CA LYS A 259 1.17 -23.93 -11.90
C LYS A 259 0.33 -25.17 -11.64
N PHE A 260 -0.23 -25.28 -10.44
CA PHE A 260 -0.96 -26.46 -10.01
C PHE A 260 -2.48 -26.30 -10.20
N PRO A 261 -3.26 -27.39 -10.18
CA PRO A 261 -4.72 -27.32 -10.23
C PRO A 261 -5.31 -26.53 -9.05
N GLN A 262 -5.79 -25.32 -9.32
CA GLN A 262 -6.21 -24.38 -8.26
C GLN A 262 -7.39 -24.88 -7.43
N LYS A 263 -8.31 -25.65 -8.04
CA LYS A 263 -9.44 -26.23 -7.32
C LYS A 263 -8.96 -27.14 -6.17
N SER A 264 -8.05 -28.07 -6.44
CA SER A 264 -7.51 -28.99 -5.42
C SER A 264 -6.78 -28.24 -4.30
N ILE A 265 -5.95 -27.25 -4.65
CA ILE A 265 -5.25 -26.42 -3.65
C ILE A 265 -6.25 -25.70 -2.74
N ASN A 266 -7.29 -25.09 -3.33
CA ASN A 266 -8.25 -24.32 -2.56
C ASN A 266 -9.14 -25.21 -1.70
N ASP A 267 -9.50 -26.41 -2.17
CA ASP A 267 -10.24 -27.40 -1.39
C ASP A 267 -9.44 -27.81 -0.14
N ASP A 268 -8.16 -28.18 -0.29
CA ASP A 268 -7.28 -28.56 0.82
C ASP A 268 -7.05 -27.38 1.78
N ARG A 269 -6.78 -26.19 1.24
CA ARG A 269 -6.63 -24.95 2.00
C ARG A 269 -7.88 -24.64 2.84
N ASN A 270 -9.07 -24.85 2.28
CA ASN A 270 -10.33 -24.60 2.97
C ASN A 270 -10.55 -25.53 4.17
N VAL A 271 -10.02 -26.76 4.14
CA VAL A 271 -10.03 -27.66 5.31
C VAL A 271 -9.22 -27.05 6.46
N ILE A 272 -8.02 -26.53 6.17
CA ILE A 272 -7.15 -25.90 7.17
C ILE A 272 -7.82 -24.66 7.78
N HIS A 273 -8.43 -23.79 6.96
CA HIS A 273 -9.12 -22.60 7.48
C HIS A 273 -10.28 -22.95 8.42
N LYS A 274 -11.03 -24.03 8.16
CA LYS A 274 -12.08 -24.53 9.06
C LYS A 274 -11.49 -25.00 10.39
N MET A 275 -10.42 -25.80 10.37
CA MET A 275 -9.75 -26.29 11.58
C MET A 275 -9.11 -25.19 12.44
N VAL A 276 -8.75 -24.04 11.85
CA VAL A 276 -8.24 -22.87 12.57
C VAL A 276 -9.39 -22.03 13.16
N SER A 277 -10.56 -22.06 12.52
CA SER A 277 -11.74 -21.28 12.93
C SER A 277 -12.53 -21.96 14.05
N GLU A 278 -12.52 -23.29 14.10
CA GLU A 278 -13.04 -24.14 15.19
C GLU A 278 -12.18 -24.02 16.46
#